data_AF-C7DIH4-F1
#
_entry.id   AF-C7DIH4-F1
#
_cell.length_a   1.000
_cell.length_b   1.000
_cell.length_c   1.000
_cell.angle_alpha   90.00
_cell.angle_beta   90.00
_cell.angle_gamma   90.00
#
_symmetry.space_group_name_H-M   'P 1'
#
loop_
_entity.id
_entity.type
_entity.pdbx_description
1 polymer ?
#
loop_
_entity_poly.entity_id
_entity_poly.type
_entity_poly.pdbx_seq_one_letter_code
_entity_poly.pdbx_strand_id
1 'polypeptide(L)'
;MSNYASYNTGKYALALLVFATLIGTSFAGGLGTSSISMTSSSSSVSPGSSTTASYTVNLASGNTWGTTLSVVNASTLKSDGISVSLSNTYADPPYSGTMSISTSSSTKAGIYYITLAATGDDPSTSPANFVLNVTSFTAPRTTAPSTSTVPVTPEMKLYSSNTIAFSSINGTRNVSVVAPDGVTIIATISNGTYAEVNSTMLKNFNFTLATFTLTQGITSPPNESNEVPAYAYAFEVNGKISPAISFVNSSGKPMPVVTNAKYPPSWGSWTFLGGTFNGTEYVGGAYAFHDTWSYNSTTGLITNTQFYKPVMWVFTITQNKTTASTTAPTTQPTTLPTTTVPVTTPPSSSPPYAIIAVVIIIIVAVAAFLLMKKK
;
A
#
# COMPACT_ATOMS: atom_id res chain seq x y z
N MET A 1 -40.94 60.33 -59.68
CA MET A 1 -39.65 61.02 -59.53
C MET A 1 -38.99 60.50 -58.26
N SER A 2 -37.71 60.17 -58.41
CA SER A 2 -36.90 59.33 -57.51
C SER A 2 -37.00 59.64 -56.02
N ASN A 3 -37.12 58.62 -55.17
CA ASN A 3 -36.43 58.55 -53.89
C ASN A 3 -36.33 57.12 -53.33
N TYR A 4 -35.09 56.82 -52.93
CA TYR A 4 -34.49 55.68 -52.24
C TYR A 4 -35.39 54.72 -51.43
N ALA A 5 -35.15 53.42 -51.61
CA ALA A 5 -35.17 52.45 -50.53
C ALA A 5 -34.08 51.38 -50.75
N SER A 6 -33.01 51.49 -49.95
CA SER A 6 -32.00 50.45 -49.73
C SER A 6 -32.59 49.38 -48.82
N TYR A 7 -32.57 48.11 -49.23
CA TYR A 7 -32.74 46.96 -48.32
C TYR A 7 -31.76 45.83 -48.66
N ASN A 8 -30.57 45.99 -48.10
CA ASN A 8 -29.71 45.00 -47.43
C ASN A 8 -29.94 43.50 -47.72
N THR A 9 -29.22 42.99 -48.71
CA THR A 9 -29.02 41.59 -49.11
C THR A 9 -28.11 40.80 -48.14
N GLY A 10 -28.38 40.87 -46.84
CA GLY A 10 -27.40 40.44 -45.82
C GLY A 10 -27.88 39.46 -44.75
N LYS A 11 -28.91 38.62 -44.98
CA LYS A 11 -29.44 37.76 -43.89
C LYS A 11 -29.78 36.29 -44.19
N TYR A 12 -29.61 35.79 -45.41
CA TYR A 12 -30.04 34.41 -45.73
C TYR A 12 -28.97 33.47 -46.29
N ALA A 13 -27.74 33.96 -46.51
CA ALA A 13 -26.61 33.09 -46.90
C ALA A 13 -25.82 32.52 -45.71
N LEU A 14 -26.13 32.94 -44.47
CA LEU A 14 -25.43 32.50 -43.25
C LEU A 14 -26.22 31.46 -42.43
N ALA A 15 -27.30 30.91 -42.99
CA ALA A 15 -28.13 29.92 -42.28
C ALA A 15 -27.87 28.47 -42.72
N LEU A 16 -27.17 28.23 -43.84
CA LEU A 16 -26.85 26.87 -44.31
C LEU A 16 -25.40 26.43 -44.08
N LEU A 17 -24.51 27.31 -43.58
CA LEU A 17 -23.14 26.97 -43.22
C LEU A 17 -22.91 26.89 -41.69
N VAL A 18 -23.99 26.81 -40.91
CA VAL A 18 -23.92 26.62 -39.45
C VAL A 18 -24.57 25.30 -39.02
N PHE A 19 -25.31 24.63 -39.92
CA PHE A 19 -25.92 23.33 -39.63
C PHE A 19 -25.02 22.12 -39.98
N ALA A 20 -23.92 22.33 -40.69
CA ALA A 20 -22.93 21.29 -41.01
C ALA A 20 -21.71 21.27 -40.05
N THR A 21 -21.67 22.15 -39.05
CA THR A 21 -20.65 22.13 -37.97
C THR A 21 -21.20 21.61 -36.65
N LEU A 22 -22.46 21.11 -36.63
CA LEU A 22 -23.12 20.59 -35.43
C LEU A 22 -23.14 19.05 -35.32
N ILE A 23 -22.49 18.33 -36.23
CA ILE A 23 -22.30 16.89 -36.10
C ILE A 23 -20.87 16.58 -36.53
N GLY A 24 -19.99 16.32 -35.57
CA GLY A 24 -18.60 16.01 -35.86
C GLY A 24 -17.62 16.13 -34.71
N THR A 25 -18.03 16.50 -33.50
CA THR A 25 -17.36 15.97 -32.31
C THR A 25 -18.19 14.77 -31.87
N SER A 26 -17.88 13.60 -32.44
CA SER A 26 -18.04 12.40 -31.64
C SER A 26 -17.18 12.62 -30.41
N PHE A 27 -17.78 13.12 -29.33
CA PHE A 27 -17.27 12.78 -28.02
C PHE A 27 -17.38 11.26 -28.00
N ALA A 28 -16.26 10.59 -28.27
CA ALA A 28 -16.08 9.23 -27.81
C ALA A 28 -16.21 9.35 -26.29
N GLY A 29 -17.44 9.20 -25.81
CA GLY A 29 -17.67 8.97 -24.40
C GLY A 29 -17.05 7.61 -24.12
N GLY A 30 -15.76 7.58 -23.81
CA GLY A 30 -15.19 6.50 -23.04
C GLY A 30 -16.04 6.38 -21.79
N LEU A 31 -16.91 5.37 -21.75
CA LEU A 31 -17.70 5.02 -20.58
C LEU A 31 -16.87 4.14 -19.63
N GLY A 32 -15.55 4.12 -19.81
CA GLY A 32 -14.66 3.33 -19.00
C GLY A 32 -14.05 4.12 -17.87
N THR A 33 -13.60 3.37 -16.86
CA THR A 33 -12.84 3.91 -15.75
C THR A 33 -11.60 3.06 -15.57
N SER A 34 -10.53 3.67 -15.10
CA SER A 34 -9.29 2.96 -14.81
C SER A 34 -9.03 2.85 -13.31
N SER A 35 -8.27 1.84 -12.91
CA SER A 35 -7.67 1.75 -11.58
C SER A 35 -6.17 1.58 -11.70
N ILE A 36 -5.41 2.21 -10.81
CA ILE A 36 -3.96 2.14 -10.80
C ILE A 36 -3.55 1.29 -9.61
N SER A 37 -2.84 0.19 -9.87
CA SER A 37 -2.20 -0.63 -8.84
C SER A 37 -0.69 -0.47 -8.91
N MET A 38 -0.02 -0.65 -7.79
CA MET A 38 1.44 -0.60 -7.68
C MET A 38 1.94 -1.86 -6.99
N THR A 39 3.14 -2.33 -7.37
CA THR A 39 3.79 -3.45 -6.69
C THR A 39 4.23 -3.10 -5.27
N SER A 40 4.52 -1.81 -5.05
CA SER A 40 4.79 -1.20 -3.75
C SER A 40 4.20 0.20 -3.73
N SER A 41 3.59 0.59 -2.61
CA SER A 41 2.99 1.92 -2.43
C SER A 41 3.92 2.89 -1.68
N SER A 42 5.16 2.50 -1.36
CA SER A 42 6.12 3.34 -0.65
C SER A 42 7.58 2.96 -0.88
N SER A 43 8.50 3.92 -0.65
CA SER A 43 9.96 3.70 -0.65
C SER A 43 10.68 4.81 0.13
N SER A 44 11.89 4.51 0.63
CA SER A 44 12.74 5.46 1.35
C SER A 44 14.02 5.76 0.57
N VAL A 45 14.45 7.02 0.55
CA VAL A 45 15.62 7.47 -0.22
C VAL A 45 16.33 8.61 0.51
N SER A 46 17.66 8.64 0.47
CA SER A 46 18.44 9.80 0.97
C SER A 46 18.36 10.97 -0.02
N PRO A 47 18.54 12.23 0.42
CA PRO A 47 18.66 13.37 -0.50
C PRO A 47 19.78 13.15 -1.52
N GLY A 48 19.50 13.35 -2.81
CA GLY A 48 20.46 13.14 -3.90
C GLY A 48 20.42 11.76 -4.55
N SER A 49 19.56 10.85 -4.06
CA SER A 49 19.48 9.46 -4.52
C SER A 49 18.20 9.20 -5.33
N SER A 50 18.08 8.00 -5.91
CA SER A 50 16.91 7.59 -6.71
C SER A 50 16.36 6.23 -6.29
N THR A 51 15.08 5.98 -6.56
CA THR A 51 14.37 4.71 -6.37
C THR A 51 13.36 4.47 -7.50
N THR A 52 12.83 3.25 -7.60
CA THR A 52 11.85 2.88 -8.64
C THR A 52 10.69 2.07 -8.05
N ALA A 53 9.49 2.21 -8.62
CA ALA A 53 8.32 1.39 -8.30
C ALA A 53 7.58 0.97 -9.57
N SER A 54 7.03 -0.24 -9.62
CA SER A 54 6.24 -0.70 -10.78
C SER A 54 4.77 -0.37 -10.58
N TYR A 55 4.09 0.01 -11.66
CA TYR A 55 2.65 0.27 -11.67
C TYR A 55 1.97 -0.51 -12.79
N THR A 56 0.67 -0.75 -12.60
CA THR A 56 -0.23 -1.30 -13.61
C THR A 56 -1.50 -0.45 -13.63
N VAL A 57 -1.89 0.02 -14.80
CA VAL A 57 -3.19 0.63 -15.06
C VAL A 57 -4.11 -0.48 -15.54
N ASN A 58 -5.24 -0.68 -14.86
CA ASN A 58 -6.23 -1.70 -15.16
C ASN A 58 -7.55 -1.04 -15.57
N LEU A 59 -8.28 -1.68 -16.48
CA LEU A 59 -9.66 -1.30 -16.75
C LEU A 59 -10.54 -1.66 -15.55
N ALA A 60 -11.20 -0.67 -14.98
CA ALA A 60 -12.15 -0.84 -13.87
C ALA A 60 -13.60 -0.98 -14.36
N SER A 61 -13.97 -0.32 -15.47
CA SER A 61 -15.26 -0.51 -16.14
C SER A 61 -15.18 -0.09 -17.61
N GLY A 62 -16.19 -0.43 -18.43
CA GLY A 62 -16.34 0.07 -19.81
C GLY A 62 -15.46 -0.61 -20.85
N ASN A 63 -15.14 0.12 -21.93
CA ASN A 63 -14.28 -0.31 -23.04
C ASN A 63 -13.02 0.55 -23.06
N THR A 64 -11.88 -0.05 -23.41
CA THR A 64 -10.57 0.62 -23.36
C THR A 64 -10.36 1.51 -24.57
N TRP A 65 -10.05 2.78 -24.36
CA TRP A 65 -9.50 3.63 -25.41
C TRP A 65 -8.59 4.71 -24.82
N GLY A 66 -7.30 4.67 -25.15
CA GLY A 66 -6.36 5.78 -24.96
C GLY A 66 -6.31 6.35 -23.54
N THR A 67 -5.73 5.61 -22.59
CA THR A 67 -5.56 6.09 -21.21
C THR A 67 -4.18 6.71 -20.99
N THR A 68 -4.14 7.97 -20.57
CA THR A 68 -2.89 8.66 -20.19
C THR A 68 -2.67 8.58 -18.68
N LEU A 69 -1.49 8.14 -18.25
CA LEU A 69 -1.06 8.17 -16.85
C LEU A 69 -0.18 9.40 -16.57
N SER A 70 -0.47 10.11 -15.48
CA SER A 70 0.28 11.30 -15.08
C SER A 70 0.55 11.37 -13.58
N VAL A 71 1.59 12.12 -13.21
CA VAL A 71 1.88 12.49 -11.82
C VAL A 71 1.21 13.84 -11.55
N VAL A 72 0.10 13.83 -10.80
CA VAL A 72 -0.78 15.00 -10.61
C VAL A 72 -0.06 16.15 -9.92
N ASN A 73 0.80 15.84 -8.95
CA ASN A 73 1.48 16.82 -8.12
C ASN A 73 2.97 17.02 -8.50
N ALA A 74 3.31 16.77 -9.78
CA ALA A 74 4.69 16.88 -10.28
C ALA A 74 5.33 18.25 -10.01
N SER A 75 4.57 19.34 -10.12
CA SER A 75 5.09 20.71 -9.88
C SER A 75 5.49 20.93 -8.42
N THR A 76 4.68 20.45 -7.47
CA THR A 76 4.95 20.55 -6.03
C THR A 76 6.16 19.69 -5.65
N LEU A 77 6.21 18.45 -6.15
CA LEU A 77 7.36 17.57 -5.95
C LEU A 77 8.65 18.18 -6.49
N LYS A 78 8.60 18.83 -7.66
CA LYS A 78 9.74 19.52 -8.24
C LYS A 78 10.23 20.68 -7.36
N SER A 79 9.34 21.44 -6.74
CA SER A 79 9.73 22.49 -5.77
C SER A 79 10.37 21.94 -4.50
N ASP A 80 10.07 20.68 -4.15
CA ASP A 80 10.72 19.95 -3.06
C ASP A 80 12.02 19.24 -3.50
N GLY A 81 12.44 19.42 -4.76
CA GLY A 81 13.62 18.80 -5.34
C GLY A 81 13.43 17.33 -5.71
N ILE A 82 12.19 16.87 -5.86
CA ILE A 82 11.83 15.50 -6.23
C ILE A 82 11.37 15.50 -7.70
N SER A 83 12.00 14.66 -8.53
CA SER A 83 11.61 14.44 -9.92
C SER A 83 11.08 13.03 -10.09
N VAL A 84 9.99 12.90 -10.85
CA VAL A 84 9.31 11.62 -11.11
C VAL A 84 9.13 11.46 -12.62
N SER A 85 9.49 10.29 -13.15
CA SER A 85 9.29 9.94 -14.56
C SER A 85 8.63 8.56 -14.67
N LEU A 86 7.73 8.40 -15.64
CA LEU A 86 7.00 7.17 -15.90
C LEU A 86 7.48 6.56 -17.23
N SER A 87 7.76 5.26 -17.26
CA SER A 87 8.28 4.59 -18.47
C SER A 87 7.22 4.37 -19.56
N ASN A 88 5.94 4.30 -19.17
CA ASN A 88 4.82 4.14 -20.09
C ASN A 88 3.63 5.00 -19.64
N THR A 89 3.38 6.10 -20.34
CA THR A 89 2.35 7.09 -19.97
C THR A 89 1.08 6.99 -20.80
N TYR A 90 1.02 6.14 -21.83
CA TYR A 90 -0.14 6.06 -22.72
C TYR A 90 -0.27 4.69 -23.37
N ALA A 91 -1.38 4.01 -23.10
CA ALA A 91 -1.82 2.78 -23.76
C ALA A 91 -3.28 2.48 -23.40
N ASP A 92 -3.86 1.46 -24.04
CA ASP A 92 -5.14 0.89 -23.64
C ASP A 92 -4.94 -0.05 -22.43
N PRO A 93 -5.72 0.08 -21.34
CA PRO A 93 -5.61 -0.82 -20.20
C PRO A 93 -5.96 -2.29 -20.55
N PRO A 94 -5.34 -3.30 -19.91
CA PRO A 94 -4.31 -3.16 -18.90
C PRO A 94 -2.92 -2.92 -19.50
N TYR A 95 -2.16 -2.00 -18.91
CA TYR A 95 -0.75 -1.81 -19.23
C TYR A 95 0.08 -1.50 -17.99
N SER A 96 1.38 -1.79 -18.07
CA SER A 96 2.32 -1.62 -16.96
C SER A 96 3.51 -0.74 -17.34
N GLY A 97 4.18 -0.24 -16.30
CA GLY A 97 5.42 0.50 -16.43
C GLY A 97 6.16 0.65 -15.11
N THR A 98 7.24 1.42 -15.14
CA THR A 98 8.09 1.74 -14.00
C THR A 98 8.09 3.24 -13.77
N MET A 99 7.83 3.62 -12.52
CA MET A 99 7.97 4.97 -12.00
C MET A 99 9.37 5.12 -11.40
N SER A 100 10.19 5.99 -11.98
CA SER A 100 11.51 6.35 -11.46
C SER A 100 11.43 7.67 -10.70
N ILE A 101 11.99 7.70 -9.50
CA ILE A 101 11.92 8.82 -8.56
C ILE A 101 13.35 9.20 -8.21
N SER A 102 13.71 10.48 -8.34
CA SER A 102 15.01 11.01 -7.95
C SER A 102 14.86 12.23 -7.05
N THR A 103 15.65 12.30 -5.99
CA THR A 103 15.69 13.45 -5.09
C THR A 103 16.97 14.25 -5.32
N SER A 104 16.89 15.57 -5.14
CA SER A 104 18.06 16.45 -5.14
C SER A 104 18.81 16.33 -3.80
N SER A 105 20.10 16.67 -3.77
CA SER A 105 20.87 16.73 -2.51
C SER A 105 20.32 17.76 -1.50
N SER A 106 19.54 18.74 -1.98
CA SER A 106 18.84 19.74 -1.16
C SER A 106 17.42 19.34 -0.74
N THR A 107 16.92 18.19 -1.20
CA THR A 107 15.57 17.73 -0.84
C THR A 107 15.51 17.52 0.67
N LYS A 108 14.52 18.14 1.32
CA LYS A 108 14.38 18.09 2.76
C LYS A 108 13.98 16.68 3.20
N ALA A 109 14.39 16.32 4.40
CA ALA A 109 13.88 15.12 5.03
C ALA A 109 12.38 15.28 5.27
N GLY A 110 11.60 14.24 4.99
CA GLY A 110 10.15 14.31 5.13
C GLY A 110 9.42 13.26 4.31
N ILE A 111 8.11 13.21 4.54
CA ILE A 111 7.21 12.32 3.81
C ILE A 111 6.59 13.11 2.66
N TYR A 112 6.70 12.56 1.45
CA TYR A 112 6.17 13.10 0.23
C TYR A 112 5.19 12.11 -0.38
N TYR A 113 4.10 12.62 -0.92
CA TYR A 113 3.11 11.81 -1.63
C TYR A 113 3.30 12.04 -3.12
N ILE A 114 3.36 10.97 -3.92
CA ILE A 114 3.38 11.02 -5.37
C ILE A 114 2.03 10.47 -5.82
N THR A 115 1.22 11.34 -6.43
CA THR A 115 -0.16 10.99 -6.78
C THR A 115 -0.23 10.70 -8.27
N LEU A 116 -0.53 9.45 -8.63
CA LEU A 116 -0.78 9.03 -10.00
C LEU A 116 -2.28 9.09 -10.30
N ALA A 117 -2.64 9.67 -11.45
CA ALA A 117 -4.00 9.63 -11.96
C ALA A 117 -4.01 9.29 -13.45
N ALA A 118 -5.02 8.51 -13.83
CA ALA A 118 -5.31 8.23 -15.22
C ALA A 118 -6.30 9.28 -15.74
N THR A 119 -5.98 9.86 -16.90
CA THR A 119 -6.80 10.84 -17.63
C THR A 119 -6.97 10.38 -19.08
N GLY A 120 -7.82 11.08 -19.84
CA GLY A 120 -8.24 10.64 -21.17
C GLY A 120 -9.66 10.08 -21.11
N ASP A 121 -9.95 9.11 -21.96
CA ASP A 121 -11.31 8.56 -22.11
C ASP A 121 -11.67 7.57 -20.99
N ASP A 122 -10.70 7.01 -20.27
CA ASP A 122 -10.90 6.12 -19.11
C ASP A 122 -10.29 6.69 -17.81
N PRO A 123 -10.83 7.79 -17.24
CA PRO A 123 -10.26 8.43 -16.07
C PRO A 123 -10.27 7.50 -14.85
N SER A 124 -9.26 7.64 -13.99
CA SER A 124 -9.24 6.91 -12.73
C SER A 124 -10.32 7.42 -11.78
N THR A 125 -11.13 6.52 -11.21
CA THR A 125 -12.14 6.88 -10.18
C THR A 125 -11.51 7.26 -8.83
N SER A 126 -10.27 6.82 -8.59
CA SER A 126 -9.42 7.26 -7.48
C SER A 126 -7.96 7.34 -7.93
N PRO A 127 -7.25 8.45 -7.67
CA PRO A 127 -5.81 8.49 -7.82
C PRO A 127 -5.12 7.46 -6.91
N ALA A 128 -3.98 6.93 -7.37
CA ALA A 128 -3.12 6.07 -6.56
C ALA A 128 -1.99 6.90 -5.94
N ASN A 129 -1.75 6.70 -4.65
CA ASN A 129 -0.71 7.42 -3.92
C ASN A 129 0.48 6.52 -3.63
N PHE A 130 1.67 6.98 -3.99
CA PHE A 130 2.94 6.41 -3.58
C PHE A 130 3.61 7.30 -2.54
N VAL A 131 4.08 6.72 -1.44
CA VAL A 131 4.68 7.46 -0.32
C VAL A 131 6.20 7.38 -0.43
N LEU A 132 6.85 8.52 -0.66
CA LEU A 132 8.30 8.65 -0.66
C LEU A 132 8.77 9.25 0.68
N ASN A 133 9.57 8.51 1.43
CA ASN A 133 10.20 9.00 2.65
C ASN A 133 11.64 9.44 2.35
N VAL A 134 11.90 10.74 2.45
CA VAL A 134 13.26 11.27 2.33
C VAL A 134 13.91 11.30 3.70
N THR A 135 14.99 10.55 3.87
CA THR A 135 15.69 10.44 5.15
C THR A 135 16.55 11.67 5.42
N SER A 136 16.76 12.03 6.69
CA SER A 136 17.63 13.15 7.05
C SER A 136 19.10 12.82 6.78
N PHE A 137 19.78 13.69 6.02
CA PHE A 137 21.23 13.67 5.90
C PHE A 137 21.86 14.15 7.20
N THR A 138 22.41 13.24 8.01
CA THR A 138 23.26 13.60 9.15
C THR A 138 24.70 13.74 8.63
N ALA A 139 25.20 14.97 8.51
CA ALA A 139 26.58 15.21 8.13
C ALA A 139 27.53 14.57 9.17
N PRO A 140 28.54 13.79 8.75
CA PRO A 140 29.43 13.11 9.68
C PRO A 140 30.38 14.11 10.35
N ARG A 141 30.40 14.12 11.70
CA ARG A 141 31.42 14.78 12.50
C ARG A 141 32.71 13.95 12.42
N THR A 142 33.80 14.61 12.06
CA THR A 142 35.13 14.05 11.79
C THR A 142 35.72 13.32 13.00
N THR A 143 35.87 12.00 12.91
CA THR A 143 36.91 11.21 13.60
C THR A 143 37.23 9.94 12.80
N ALA A 144 38.47 9.83 12.33
CA ALA A 144 39.19 8.62 11.89
C ALA A 144 38.66 7.90 10.61
N PRO A 145 39.53 7.15 9.88
CA PRO A 145 39.33 6.84 8.46
C PRO A 145 38.12 5.92 8.25
N SER A 146 37.29 6.31 7.28
CA SER A 146 36.10 5.59 6.85
C SER A 146 36.49 4.21 6.30
N THR A 147 36.11 3.16 7.03
CA THR A 147 35.94 1.85 6.42
C THR A 147 34.77 1.94 5.45
N SER A 148 35.03 1.64 4.19
CA SER A 148 34.02 1.34 3.17
C SER A 148 32.97 0.41 3.79
N THR A 149 31.73 0.88 3.97
CA THR A 149 30.64 0.02 4.44
C THR A 149 30.26 -0.91 3.29
N VAL A 150 30.92 -2.06 3.23
CA VAL A 150 30.44 -3.21 2.48
C VAL A 150 28.96 -3.40 2.87
N PRO A 151 28.03 -3.53 1.90
CA PRO A 151 26.64 -3.83 2.24
C PRO A 151 26.62 -5.10 3.08
N VAL A 152 26.17 -4.98 4.33
CA VAL A 152 26.03 -6.10 5.24
C VAL A 152 24.92 -6.99 4.71
N THR A 153 25.26 -8.24 4.40
CA THR A 153 24.27 -9.20 3.91
C THR A 153 23.38 -9.61 5.09
N PRO A 154 22.05 -9.51 4.97
CA PRO A 154 21.13 -10.00 5.98
C PRO A 154 21.42 -11.45 6.39
N GLU A 155 21.40 -11.73 7.69
CA GLU A 155 21.65 -13.06 8.23
C GLU A 155 20.75 -13.33 9.44
N MET A 156 20.17 -14.53 9.46
CA MET A 156 19.41 -15.07 10.58
C MET A 156 19.91 -16.47 10.91
N LYS A 157 20.07 -16.81 12.19
CA LYS A 157 20.52 -18.13 12.64
C LYS A 157 19.38 -18.93 13.22
N LEU A 158 19.31 -20.22 12.86
CA LEU A 158 18.35 -21.15 13.43
C LEU A 158 18.49 -21.17 14.96
N TYR A 159 17.40 -20.87 15.64
CA TYR A 159 17.31 -20.90 17.09
C TYR A 159 16.75 -22.23 17.57
N SER A 160 15.59 -22.60 17.04
CA SER A 160 14.89 -23.82 17.39
C SER A 160 14.04 -24.29 16.23
N SER A 161 13.85 -25.59 16.13
CA SER A 161 12.92 -26.17 15.16
C SER A 161 12.28 -27.44 15.69
N ASN A 162 11.13 -27.79 15.12
CA ASN A 162 10.47 -29.05 15.37
C ASN A 162 9.98 -29.64 14.06
N THR A 163 10.40 -30.87 13.77
CA THR A 163 10.10 -31.58 12.52
C THR A 163 9.16 -32.73 12.77
N ILE A 164 8.16 -32.87 11.90
CA ILE A 164 7.30 -34.04 11.87
C ILE A 164 7.27 -34.66 10.48
N ALA A 165 7.16 -35.98 10.43
CA ALA A 165 6.69 -36.65 9.22
C ALA A 165 5.18 -36.39 9.07
N PHE A 166 4.79 -35.77 7.95
CA PHE A 166 3.40 -35.49 7.61
C PHE A 166 2.94 -36.34 6.43
N SER A 167 1.67 -36.75 6.45
CA SER A 167 0.99 -37.39 5.33
C SER A 167 -0.37 -36.74 5.14
N SER A 168 -0.77 -36.48 3.89
CA SER A 168 -2.05 -35.82 3.57
C SER A 168 -3.30 -36.58 4.03
N ILE A 169 -3.14 -37.83 4.48
CA ILE A 169 -4.23 -38.69 4.98
C ILE A 169 -4.24 -38.87 6.50
N ASN A 170 -3.23 -38.36 7.21
CA ASN A 170 -3.06 -38.59 8.66
C ASN A 170 -3.84 -37.61 9.54
N GLY A 171 -4.92 -37.02 9.02
CA GLY A 171 -5.69 -36.01 9.75
C GLY A 171 -4.93 -34.69 9.91
N THR A 172 -5.53 -33.77 10.67
CA THR A 172 -4.91 -32.48 11.02
C THR A 172 -3.78 -32.69 12.03
N ARG A 173 -2.66 -31.99 11.85
CA ARG A 173 -1.46 -32.10 12.69
C ARG A 173 -1.03 -30.74 13.21
N ASN A 174 -0.62 -30.70 14.48
CA ASN A 174 -0.02 -29.52 15.09
C ASN A 174 1.49 -29.72 15.24
N VAL A 175 2.25 -28.65 15.00
CA VAL A 175 3.68 -28.57 15.22
C VAL A 175 3.94 -27.31 16.02
N SER A 176 4.65 -27.43 17.13
CA SER A 176 4.94 -26.31 18.01
C SER A 176 6.44 -26.14 18.19
N VAL A 177 6.87 -24.90 18.30
CA VAL A 177 8.26 -24.54 18.60
C VAL A 177 8.27 -23.35 19.56
N VAL A 178 9.28 -23.28 20.43
CA VAL A 178 9.48 -22.15 21.34
C VAL A 178 10.36 -21.11 20.65
N ALA A 179 9.87 -19.88 20.55
CA ALA A 179 10.58 -18.74 19.99
C ALA A 179 11.61 -18.17 20.98
N PRO A 180 12.55 -17.31 20.51
CA PRO A 180 13.59 -16.73 21.36
C PRO A 180 13.10 -15.93 22.59
N ASP A 181 11.88 -15.43 22.54
CA ASP A 181 11.23 -14.70 23.63
C ASP A 181 10.48 -15.62 24.64
N GLY A 182 10.53 -16.93 24.43
CA GLY A 182 9.88 -17.94 25.27
C GLY A 182 8.42 -18.23 24.92
N VAL A 183 7.84 -17.58 23.90
CA VAL A 183 6.47 -17.87 23.44
C VAL A 183 6.45 -19.07 22.51
N THR A 184 5.44 -19.92 22.65
CA THR A 184 5.22 -21.05 21.74
C THR A 184 4.45 -20.60 20.50
N ILE A 185 5.04 -20.83 19.32
CA ILE A 185 4.35 -20.73 18.03
C ILE A 185 3.79 -22.11 17.69
N ILE A 186 2.56 -22.17 17.22
CA ILE A 186 1.88 -23.39 16.81
C ILE A 186 1.45 -23.26 15.34
N ALA A 187 1.91 -24.20 14.52
CA ALA A 187 1.48 -24.38 13.14
C ALA A 187 0.52 -25.58 13.06
N THR A 188 -0.66 -25.38 12.48
CA THR A 188 -1.68 -26.40 12.26
C THR A 188 -1.82 -26.68 10.77
N ILE A 189 -1.46 -27.90 10.38
CA ILE A 189 -1.54 -28.39 9.01
C ILE A 189 -2.81 -29.22 8.90
N SER A 190 -3.76 -28.78 8.07
CA SER A 190 -5.04 -29.46 7.90
C SER A 190 -4.89 -30.80 7.15
N ASN A 191 -5.78 -31.74 7.45
CA ASN A 191 -5.91 -32.97 6.67
C ASN A 191 -6.12 -32.66 5.18
N GLY A 192 -5.55 -33.47 4.28
CA GLY A 192 -5.64 -33.25 2.84
C GLY A 192 -4.65 -32.22 2.28
N THR A 193 -3.72 -31.71 3.10
CA THR A 193 -2.63 -30.82 2.63
C THR A 193 -1.55 -31.63 1.91
N TYR A 194 -1.14 -31.17 0.73
CA TYR A 194 0.00 -31.65 -0.04
C TYR A 194 1.04 -30.54 -0.12
N ALA A 195 2.31 -30.91 -0.20
CA ALA A 195 3.36 -29.98 -0.59
C ALA A 195 3.60 -30.07 -2.10
N GLU A 196 3.23 -29.05 -2.84
CA GLU A 196 3.56 -28.92 -4.26
C GLU A 196 4.99 -28.42 -4.41
N VAL A 197 5.84 -29.25 -5.03
CA VAL A 197 7.25 -28.94 -5.30
C VAL A 197 7.52 -29.27 -6.76
N ASN A 198 7.95 -28.29 -7.56
CA ASN A 198 8.19 -28.47 -9.00
C ASN A 198 6.99 -29.15 -9.72
N SER A 199 5.78 -28.63 -9.46
CA SER A 199 4.51 -29.17 -9.98
C SER A 199 4.18 -30.62 -9.56
N THR A 200 4.93 -31.20 -8.61
CA THR A 200 4.64 -32.51 -8.03
C THR A 200 4.01 -32.35 -6.67
N MET A 201 2.82 -32.92 -6.47
CA MET A 201 2.14 -32.92 -5.17
C MET A 201 2.64 -34.06 -4.29
N LEU A 202 3.47 -33.71 -3.32
CA LEU A 202 3.99 -34.64 -2.33
C LEU A 202 2.92 -34.94 -1.28
N LYS A 203 2.48 -36.21 -1.25
CA LYS A 203 1.60 -36.74 -0.21
C LYS A 203 2.29 -36.88 1.14
N ASN A 204 3.56 -37.28 1.12
CA ASN A 204 4.40 -37.48 2.30
C ASN A 204 5.57 -36.51 2.25
N PHE A 205 5.78 -35.76 3.32
CA PHE A 205 6.90 -34.83 3.45
C PHE A 205 7.22 -34.58 4.92
N ASN A 206 8.45 -34.18 5.20
CA ASN A 206 8.83 -33.65 6.49
C ASN A 206 8.43 -32.19 6.54
N PHE A 207 7.55 -31.85 7.48
CA PHE A 207 7.21 -30.47 7.80
C PHE A 207 8.02 -30.04 9.01
N THR A 208 8.65 -28.87 8.92
CA THR A 208 9.36 -28.26 10.03
C THR A 208 8.77 -26.88 10.32
N LEU A 209 8.53 -26.58 11.59
CA LEU A 209 8.36 -25.22 12.07
C LEU A 209 9.68 -24.79 12.72
N ALA A 210 10.26 -23.70 12.23
CA ALA A 210 11.56 -23.19 12.68
C ALA A 210 11.48 -21.72 13.10
N THR A 211 12.26 -21.34 14.11
CA THR A 211 12.48 -19.94 14.50
C THR A 211 13.96 -19.58 14.42
N PHE A 212 14.24 -18.30 14.23
CA PHE A 212 15.57 -17.79 13.94
C PHE A 212 15.84 -16.52 14.74
N THR A 213 17.07 -16.39 15.27
CA THR A 213 17.58 -15.13 15.80
C THR A 213 18.12 -14.26 14.66
N LEU A 214 17.98 -12.94 14.79
CA LEU A 214 18.50 -11.98 13.83
C LEU A 214 19.95 -11.65 14.20
N THR A 215 20.92 -11.91 13.32
CA THR A 215 22.35 -11.76 13.65
C THR A 215 23.01 -10.58 12.96
N GLN A 216 22.68 -10.33 11.69
CA GLN A 216 23.27 -9.23 10.92
C GLN A 216 22.29 -8.69 9.88
N GLY A 217 22.37 -7.39 9.60
CA GLY A 217 21.74 -6.80 8.41
C GLY A 217 20.20 -6.79 8.41
N ILE A 218 19.56 -7.18 9.51
CA ILE A 218 18.11 -7.07 9.69
C ILE A 218 17.81 -5.82 10.51
N THR A 219 17.19 -4.84 9.86
CA THR A 219 16.73 -3.58 10.47
C THR A 219 15.22 -3.47 10.36
N SER A 220 14.62 -2.40 10.87
CA SER A 220 13.20 -2.12 10.67
C SER A 220 12.77 -2.26 9.19
N PRO A 221 11.55 -2.77 8.92
CA PRO A 221 11.01 -2.84 7.58
C PRO A 221 11.03 -1.46 6.89
N PRO A 222 11.14 -1.43 5.54
CA PRO A 222 11.14 -0.18 4.80
C PRO A 222 9.90 0.65 5.14
N ASN A 223 10.11 1.92 5.46
CA ASN A 223 9.06 2.89 5.81
C ASN A 223 8.35 2.66 7.17
N GLU A 224 8.69 1.63 7.93
CA GLU A 224 8.13 1.33 9.25
C GLU A 224 9.18 1.48 10.35
N SER A 225 9.71 2.70 10.54
CA SER A 225 10.77 2.97 11.53
C SER A 225 10.38 2.67 12.99
N ASN A 226 9.08 2.56 13.26
CA ASN A 226 8.50 2.20 14.54
C ASN A 226 8.30 0.68 14.70
N GLU A 227 8.47 -0.10 13.65
CA GLU A 227 8.45 -1.56 13.72
C GLU A 227 9.87 -2.09 13.97
N VAL A 228 10.07 -2.68 15.14
CA VAL A 228 11.36 -3.24 15.53
C VAL A 228 11.34 -4.75 15.29
N PRO A 229 12.24 -5.30 14.46
CA PRO A 229 12.37 -6.74 14.26
C PRO A 229 12.72 -7.43 15.58
N ALA A 230 11.98 -8.48 15.93
CA ALA A 230 12.21 -9.26 17.14
C ALA A 230 13.01 -10.52 16.83
N TYR A 231 12.44 -11.38 15.99
CA TYR A 231 13.02 -12.65 15.55
C TYR A 231 12.28 -13.10 14.28
N ALA A 232 12.72 -14.18 13.63
CA ALA A 232 12.05 -14.69 12.44
C ALA A 232 11.56 -16.14 12.62
N TYR A 233 10.65 -16.57 11.77
CA TYR A 233 10.17 -17.94 11.71
C TYR A 233 9.86 -18.34 10.27
N ALA A 234 9.86 -19.64 10.02
CA ALA A 234 9.55 -20.20 8.72
C ALA A 234 8.93 -21.59 8.84
N PHE A 235 8.25 -21.99 7.77
CA PHE A 235 7.99 -23.40 7.52
C PHE A 235 9.07 -23.97 6.61
N GLU A 236 9.39 -25.24 6.80
CA GLU A 236 10.21 -25.98 5.86
C GLU A 236 9.45 -27.18 5.34
N VAL A 237 9.70 -27.50 4.07
CA VAL A 237 9.30 -28.77 3.45
C VAL A 237 10.56 -29.51 3.05
N ASN A 238 10.82 -30.64 3.70
CA ASN A 238 12.01 -31.46 3.48
C ASN A 238 13.32 -30.65 3.60
N GLY A 239 13.42 -29.78 4.61
CA GLY A 239 14.60 -28.96 4.87
C GLY A 239 14.73 -27.71 4.00
N LYS A 240 13.69 -27.35 3.23
CA LYS A 240 13.71 -26.19 2.31
C LYS A 240 12.72 -25.12 2.72
N ILE A 241 13.21 -23.87 2.74
CA ILE A 241 12.42 -22.64 2.77
C ILE A 241 12.48 -22.05 1.36
N SER A 242 11.35 -22.04 0.64
CA SER A 242 11.31 -21.55 -0.73
C SER A 242 9.90 -21.14 -1.19
N PRO A 243 9.74 -19.98 -1.86
CA PRO A 243 8.46 -19.56 -2.44
C PRO A 243 8.01 -20.44 -3.62
N ALA A 244 8.91 -21.27 -4.17
CA ALA A 244 8.60 -22.25 -5.22
C ALA A 244 7.82 -23.47 -4.70
N ILE A 245 7.71 -23.62 -3.38
CA ILE A 245 6.91 -24.66 -2.73
C ILE A 245 5.56 -24.04 -2.34
N SER A 246 4.48 -24.82 -2.44
CA SER A 246 3.15 -24.41 -1.98
C SER A 246 2.47 -25.53 -1.20
N PHE A 247 1.76 -25.18 -0.13
CA PHE A 247 0.78 -26.04 0.51
C PHE A 247 -0.54 -25.94 -0.23
N VAL A 248 -1.03 -27.08 -0.73
CA VAL A 248 -2.22 -27.14 -1.59
C VAL A 248 -3.11 -28.32 -1.21
N ASN A 249 -4.38 -28.27 -1.59
CA ASN A 249 -5.27 -29.43 -1.50
C ASN A 249 -5.09 -30.37 -2.69
N SER A 250 -5.84 -31.48 -2.73
CA SER A 250 -5.80 -32.48 -3.83
C SER A 250 -6.10 -31.93 -5.23
N SER A 251 -6.69 -30.74 -5.34
CA SER A 251 -6.99 -30.04 -6.59
C SER A 251 -5.96 -28.95 -6.94
N GLY A 252 -4.85 -28.85 -6.20
CA GLY A 252 -3.84 -27.82 -6.41
C GLY A 252 -4.21 -26.42 -5.90
N LYS A 253 -5.33 -26.27 -5.17
CA LYS A 253 -5.71 -24.95 -4.60
C LYS A 253 -4.94 -24.67 -3.30
N PRO A 254 -4.55 -23.41 -3.03
CA PRO A 254 -3.87 -23.04 -1.79
C PRO A 254 -4.56 -23.58 -0.53
N MET A 255 -3.77 -24.17 0.36
CA MET A 255 -4.23 -24.73 1.63
C MET A 255 -3.32 -24.18 2.75
N PRO A 256 -3.75 -23.11 3.43
CA PRO A 256 -2.92 -22.45 4.42
C PRO A 256 -2.60 -23.33 5.64
N VAL A 257 -1.39 -23.18 6.14
CA VAL A 257 -1.00 -23.66 7.47
C VAL A 257 -1.38 -22.59 8.48
N VAL A 258 -2.34 -22.91 9.35
CA VAL A 258 -2.83 -21.95 10.34
C VAL A 258 -1.78 -21.76 11.42
N THR A 259 -1.36 -20.52 11.64
CA THR A 259 -0.31 -20.19 12.62
C THR A 259 -0.91 -19.44 13.77
N ASN A 260 -0.59 -19.83 14.99
CA ASN A 260 -1.04 -19.19 16.21
C ASN A 260 0.14 -18.91 17.14
N ALA A 261 0.12 -17.74 17.79
CA ALA A 261 1.04 -17.39 18.85
C ALA A 261 0.38 -16.43 19.83
N LYS A 262 0.83 -16.39 21.09
CA LYS A 262 0.24 -15.54 22.13
C LYS A 262 1.01 -14.21 22.22
N TYR A 263 0.55 -13.23 21.46
CA TYR A 263 1.16 -11.90 21.39
C TYR A 263 0.13 -10.78 21.57
N PRO A 264 0.54 -9.63 22.12
CA PRO A 264 -0.31 -8.43 22.11
C PRO A 264 -0.50 -7.92 20.67
N PRO A 265 -1.52 -7.08 20.42
CA PRO A 265 -1.86 -6.60 19.07
C PRO A 265 -0.79 -5.69 18.44
N SER A 266 0.24 -5.31 19.19
CA SER A 266 1.40 -4.57 18.68
C SER A 266 2.37 -5.45 17.86
N TRP A 267 2.19 -6.77 17.86
CA TRP A 267 3.00 -7.68 17.07
C TRP A 267 2.42 -7.86 15.68
N GLY A 268 3.29 -7.79 14.69
CA GLY A 268 3.01 -8.11 13.29
C GLY A 268 4.14 -8.96 12.72
N SER A 269 4.06 -9.29 11.44
CA SER A 269 5.18 -9.87 10.74
C SER A 269 5.25 -9.37 9.31
N TRP A 270 6.44 -9.52 8.73
CA TRP A 270 6.66 -9.27 7.32
C TRP A 270 7.21 -10.51 6.64
N THR A 271 6.69 -10.78 5.45
CA THR A 271 7.28 -11.75 4.53
C THR A 271 8.65 -11.23 4.06
N PHE A 272 9.67 -12.09 4.17
CA PHE A 272 11.07 -11.82 3.84
C PHE A 272 11.54 -12.81 2.77
N LEU A 273 11.98 -12.29 1.60
CA LEU A 273 12.22 -13.08 0.40
C LEU A 273 13.61 -12.86 -0.18
N GLY A 274 14.10 -13.82 -0.97
CA GLY A 274 15.34 -13.70 -1.74
C GLY A 274 16.61 -14.17 -1.02
N GLY A 275 16.49 -14.67 0.21
CA GLY A 275 17.58 -15.34 0.91
C GLY A 275 17.57 -16.86 0.72
N THR A 276 18.62 -17.51 1.19
CA THR A 276 18.83 -18.96 1.10
C THR A 276 19.08 -19.57 2.47
N PHE A 277 18.38 -20.66 2.78
CA PHE A 277 18.60 -21.45 3.99
C PHE A 277 19.55 -22.62 3.71
N ASN A 278 20.58 -22.78 4.54
CA ASN A 278 21.56 -23.88 4.42
C ASN A 278 21.35 -25.01 5.46
N GLY A 279 20.30 -24.95 6.26
CA GLY A 279 20.02 -25.89 7.36
C GLY A 279 20.32 -25.33 8.75
N THR A 280 21.15 -24.30 8.87
CA THR A 280 21.46 -23.63 10.15
C THR A 280 21.33 -22.12 10.08
N GLU A 281 21.46 -21.53 8.89
CA GLU A 281 21.48 -20.09 8.68
C GLU A 281 20.69 -19.72 7.42
N TYR A 282 19.97 -18.61 7.49
CA TYR A 282 19.29 -17.97 6.37
C TYR A 282 20.06 -16.70 5.99
N VAL A 283 20.63 -16.68 4.78
CA VAL A 283 21.52 -15.62 4.32
C VAL A 283 20.91 -14.90 3.12
N GLY A 284 20.98 -13.57 3.14
CA GLY A 284 20.42 -12.67 2.13
C GLY A 284 18.92 -12.43 2.31
N GLY A 285 18.31 -11.82 1.30
CA GLY A 285 16.89 -11.50 1.26
C GLY A 285 16.55 -10.09 1.74
N ALA A 286 15.26 -9.75 1.63
CA ALA A 286 14.71 -8.45 2.01
C ALA A 286 13.22 -8.56 2.35
N TYR A 287 12.71 -7.56 3.07
CA TYR A 287 11.28 -7.39 3.30
C TYR A 287 10.51 -7.24 1.98
N ALA A 288 9.42 -7.98 1.85
CA ALA A 288 8.55 -7.93 0.67
C ALA A 288 7.22 -7.23 0.98
N PHE A 289 6.44 -7.72 1.94
CA PHE A 289 5.15 -7.16 2.31
C PHE A 289 4.74 -7.55 3.73
N HIS A 290 3.86 -6.74 4.33
CA HIS A 290 3.31 -6.96 5.67
C HIS A 290 2.26 -8.09 5.65
N ASP A 291 2.30 -8.96 6.66
CA ASP A 291 1.37 -10.09 6.80
C ASP A 291 0.13 -9.69 7.62
N THR A 292 -1.04 -10.26 7.33
CA THR A 292 -2.25 -9.96 8.11
C THR A 292 -2.46 -10.96 9.23
N TRP A 293 -2.56 -10.48 10.46
CA TRP A 293 -2.87 -11.29 11.64
C TRP A 293 -4.20 -10.86 12.24
N SER A 294 -5.05 -11.84 12.58
CA SER A 294 -6.24 -11.58 13.39
C SER A 294 -5.90 -11.69 14.86
N TYR A 295 -6.27 -10.70 15.67
CA TYR A 295 -6.10 -10.74 17.13
C TYR A 295 -7.39 -11.15 17.84
N ASN A 296 -7.30 -12.12 18.74
CA ASN A 296 -8.39 -12.53 19.61
C ASN A 296 -8.14 -12.01 21.03
N SER A 297 -8.90 -10.99 21.44
CA SER A 297 -8.74 -10.32 22.75
C SER A 297 -9.09 -11.20 23.96
N THR A 298 -9.89 -12.25 23.79
CA THR A 298 -10.25 -13.17 24.87
C THR A 298 -9.12 -14.15 25.19
N THR A 299 -8.46 -14.67 24.15
CA THR A 299 -7.39 -15.68 24.29
C THR A 299 -5.99 -15.07 24.29
N GLY A 300 -5.86 -13.83 23.78
CA GLY A 300 -4.58 -13.17 23.56
C GLY A 300 -3.79 -13.77 22.39
N LEU A 301 -4.44 -14.52 21.50
CA LEU A 301 -3.80 -15.13 20.34
C LEU A 301 -3.83 -14.19 19.14
N ILE A 302 -2.70 -14.11 18.43
CA ILE A 302 -2.67 -13.71 17.04
C ILE A 302 -2.74 -14.96 16.17
N THR A 303 -3.51 -14.90 15.08
CA THR A 303 -3.69 -16.01 14.14
C THR A 303 -3.46 -15.54 12.71
N ASN A 304 -2.68 -16.31 11.95
CA ASN A 304 -2.55 -16.16 10.50
C ASN A 304 -3.16 -17.38 9.80
N THR A 305 -3.98 -17.11 8.77
CA THR A 305 -4.68 -18.12 7.97
C THR A 305 -4.35 -18.00 6.47
N GLN A 306 -3.28 -17.28 6.13
CA GLN A 306 -2.90 -16.95 4.75
C GLN A 306 -1.61 -17.65 4.31
N PHE A 307 -0.81 -18.21 5.23
CA PHE A 307 0.47 -18.81 4.89
C PHE A 307 0.33 -20.18 4.22
N TYR A 308 0.45 -20.19 2.90
CA TYR A 308 0.48 -21.43 2.09
C TYR A 308 1.81 -21.61 1.35
N LYS A 309 2.81 -20.76 1.57
CA LYS A 309 4.16 -20.90 1.00
C LYS A 309 5.20 -20.92 2.12
N PRO A 310 6.15 -21.86 2.14
CA PRO A 310 7.23 -21.87 3.11
C PRO A 310 8.25 -20.80 2.72
N VAL A 311 8.10 -19.61 3.30
CA VAL A 311 9.02 -18.48 3.16
C VAL A 311 9.47 -18.02 4.54
N MET A 312 10.40 -17.07 4.60
CA MET A 312 10.81 -16.48 5.87
C MET A 312 9.82 -15.37 6.26
N TRP A 313 9.45 -15.32 7.54
CA TRP A 313 8.68 -14.23 8.12
C TRP A 313 9.42 -13.64 9.30
N VAL A 314 9.57 -12.32 9.35
CA VAL A 314 10.20 -11.62 10.46
C VAL A 314 9.11 -11.01 11.32
N PHE A 315 9.02 -11.42 12.58
CA PHE A 315 8.15 -10.76 13.55
C PHE A 315 8.68 -9.37 13.87
N THR A 316 7.76 -8.42 13.96
CA THR A 316 8.03 -7.04 14.32
C THR A 316 7.15 -6.61 15.48
N ILE A 317 7.67 -5.69 16.29
CA ILE A 317 6.94 -5.05 17.38
C ILE A 317 6.76 -3.59 17.01
N THR A 318 5.51 -3.16 16.88
CA THR A 318 5.17 -1.75 16.72
C THR A 318 5.40 -1.02 18.03
N GLN A 319 6.37 -0.12 18.05
CA GLN A 319 6.58 0.80 19.16
C GLN A 319 5.60 1.97 19.04
N ASN A 320 4.82 2.20 20.08
CA ASN A 320 4.02 3.42 20.18
C ASN A 320 4.98 4.62 20.22
N LYS A 321 4.84 5.53 19.25
CA LYS A 321 5.55 6.81 19.24
C LYS A 321 5.20 7.55 20.53
N THR A 322 6.08 7.49 21.51
CA THR A 322 6.02 8.43 22.62
C THR A 322 6.43 9.75 22.01
N THR A 323 5.47 10.60 21.67
CA THR A 323 5.74 12.02 21.51
C THR A 323 6.37 12.46 22.81
N ALA A 324 7.69 12.57 22.84
CA ALA A 324 8.37 13.38 23.82
C ALA A 324 7.79 14.78 23.64
N SER A 325 6.81 15.11 24.48
CA SER A 325 6.40 16.50 24.68
C SER A 325 7.66 17.20 25.14
N THR A 326 8.34 17.85 24.20
CA THR A 326 9.37 18.82 24.52
C THR A 326 8.62 19.99 25.11
N THR A 327 8.27 19.89 26.38
CA THR A 327 7.87 21.04 27.17
C THR A 327 9.13 21.88 27.27
N ALA A 328 9.27 22.84 26.37
CA ALA A 328 10.27 23.88 26.50
C ALA A 328 10.11 24.51 27.90
N PRO A 329 11.19 24.75 28.66
CA PRO A 329 11.08 25.42 29.94
C PRO A 329 10.69 26.88 29.69
N THR A 330 9.41 27.20 29.82
CA THR A 330 8.95 28.58 29.89
C THR A 330 9.28 29.13 31.27
N THR A 331 10.22 30.06 31.32
CA THR A 331 10.43 30.96 32.45
C THR A 331 9.20 31.86 32.60
N GLN A 332 8.42 31.64 33.66
CA GLN A 332 7.28 32.47 34.02
C GLN A 332 7.74 33.62 34.93
N PRO A 333 7.40 34.89 34.62
CA PRO A 333 7.27 35.93 35.62
C PRO A 333 5.85 35.92 36.23
N THR A 334 5.84 36.07 37.55
CA THR A 334 4.71 36.19 38.46
C THR A 334 3.82 37.41 38.14
N THR A 335 2.49 37.26 38.14
CA THR A 335 1.49 37.96 39.00
C THR A 335 0.03 37.63 38.60
N LEU A 336 -0.80 37.44 39.63
CA LEU A 336 -2.27 37.23 39.65
C LEU A 336 -3.06 38.48 39.15
N PRO A 337 -4.38 38.41 38.78
CA PRO A 337 -5.46 38.00 39.70
C PRO A 337 -6.50 37.02 39.12
N THR A 338 -7.05 36.23 40.03
CA THR A 338 -8.19 35.32 39.87
C THR A 338 -9.47 36.08 39.48
N THR A 339 -10.13 35.67 38.39
CA THR A 339 -11.52 36.03 38.11
C THR A 339 -12.31 34.76 37.80
N THR A 340 -13.23 34.41 38.68
CA THR A 340 -14.20 33.32 38.55
C THR A 340 -15.37 33.79 37.68
N VAL A 341 -15.61 33.13 36.54
CA VAL A 341 -16.83 33.32 35.70
C VAL A 341 -17.26 31.95 35.16
N PRO A 342 -18.57 31.66 35.06
CA PRO A 342 -19.12 30.32 35.20
C PRO A 342 -19.14 29.48 33.91
N VAL A 343 -19.27 28.17 34.12
CA VAL A 343 -19.48 27.13 33.12
C VAL A 343 -20.61 27.51 32.16
N THR A 344 -20.29 27.64 30.87
CA THR A 344 -21.26 27.67 29.78
C THR A 344 -21.20 26.35 29.02
N THR A 345 -22.35 25.70 28.91
CA THR A 345 -22.60 24.49 28.12
C THR A 345 -22.40 24.76 26.63
N PRO A 346 -21.89 23.81 25.84
CA PRO A 346 -21.73 23.98 24.40
C PRO A 346 -23.10 23.97 23.68
N PRO A 347 -23.30 24.81 22.65
CA PRO A 347 -24.54 24.81 21.89
C PRO A 347 -24.62 23.61 20.93
N SER A 348 -25.87 23.19 20.79
CA SER A 348 -26.43 22.14 19.95
C SER A 348 -26.04 22.22 18.46
N SER A 349 -25.96 21.03 17.87
CA SER A 349 -25.80 20.65 16.47
C SER A 349 -26.38 21.58 15.40
N SER A 350 -25.58 21.82 14.36
CA SER A 350 -25.95 22.43 13.07
C SER A 350 -27.05 21.65 12.33
N PRO A 351 -27.95 22.33 11.57
CA PRO A 351 -29.00 21.66 10.80
C PRO A 351 -28.46 21.05 9.49
N PRO A 352 -29.08 19.97 8.96
CA PRO A 352 -28.63 19.32 7.73
C PRO A 352 -29.08 20.11 6.49
N TYR A 353 -28.11 20.71 5.79
CA TYR A 353 -28.29 21.38 4.48
C TYR A 353 -28.89 20.48 3.38
N ALA A 354 -28.96 19.16 3.60
CA ALA A 354 -29.56 18.21 2.67
C ALA A 354 -31.08 18.38 2.51
N ILE A 355 -31.80 18.82 3.56
CA ILE A 355 -33.27 18.93 3.49
C ILE A 355 -33.70 20.14 2.64
N ILE A 356 -32.93 21.24 2.70
CA ILE A 356 -33.23 22.46 1.92
C ILE A 356 -33.01 22.21 0.42
N ALA A 357 -31.97 21.46 0.04
CA ALA A 357 -31.69 21.15 -1.36
C ALA A 357 -32.81 20.31 -2.03
N VAL A 358 -33.36 19.33 -1.30
CA VAL A 358 -34.45 18.47 -1.82
C VAL A 358 -35.74 19.26 -2.05
N VAL A 359 -36.07 20.19 -1.15
CA VAL A 359 -37.27 21.04 -1.29
C VAL A 359 -37.18 21.96 -2.50
N ILE A 360 -36.00 22.54 -2.78
CA ILE A 360 -35.80 23.41 -3.94
C ILE A 360 -35.96 22.62 -5.26
N ILE A 361 -35.43 21.40 -5.33
CA ILE A 361 -35.55 20.56 -6.54
C ILE A 361 -37.02 20.21 -6.81
N ILE A 362 -37.81 19.90 -5.78
CA ILE A 362 -39.23 19.60 -5.93
C ILE A 362 -40.01 20.83 -6.44
N ILE A 363 -39.72 22.02 -5.93
CA ILE A 363 -40.39 23.26 -6.37
C ILE A 363 -40.09 23.55 -7.86
N VAL A 364 -38.84 23.37 -8.28
CA VAL A 364 -38.44 23.58 -9.69
C VAL A 364 -39.11 22.55 -10.61
N ALA A 365 -39.19 21.28 -10.19
CA ALA A 365 -39.86 20.24 -10.96
C ALA A 365 -41.37 20.50 -11.12
N VAL A 366 -42.04 20.97 -10.06
CA VAL A 366 -43.46 21.33 -10.11
C VAL A 366 -43.69 22.56 -11.01
N ALA A 367 -42.83 23.57 -10.93
CA ALA A 367 -42.91 24.74 -11.80
C ALA A 367 -42.72 24.38 -13.29
N ALA A 368 -41.74 23.52 -13.59
CA ALA A 368 -41.50 23.02 -14.94
C ALA A 368 -42.70 22.20 -15.47
N PHE A 369 -43.27 21.33 -14.64
CA PHE A 369 -44.46 20.55 -15.00
C PHE A 369 -45.67 21.46 -15.29
N LEU A 370 -45.90 22.49 -14.49
CA LEU A 370 -47.00 23.43 -14.70
C LEU A 370 -46.81 24.31 -15.95
N LEU A 371 -45.56 24.64 -16.31
CA LEU A 371 -45.24 25.37 -17.53
C LEU A 371 -45.39 24.50 -18.79
N MET A 372 -45.07 23.20 -18.69
CA MET A 372 -45.26 22.25 -19.80
C MET A 372 -46.74 21.96 -20.08
N LYS A 373 -47.62 22.07 -19.08
CA LYS A 373 -49.07 21.85 -19.25
C LYS A 373 -49.82 23.03 -19.92
N LYS A 374 -49.13 24.15 -20.17
CA LYS A 374 -49.70 25.38 -20.79
C LYS A 374 -49.30 25.56 -22.28
N LYS A 375 -48.79 24.52 -22.94
CA LYS A 375 -48.57 24.51 -24.39
C LYS A 375 -49.42 23.46 -25.07
#